data_AF-A0AA95S0X1-F1
#
_entry.id   AF-A0AA95S0X1-F1
#
_cell.length_a   1.000
_cell.length_b   1.000
_cell.length_c   1.000
_cell.angle_alpha   90.00
_cell.angle_beta   90.00
_cell.angle_gamma   90.00
#
_symmetry.space_group_name_H-M   'P 1'
#
loop_
_entity.id
_entity.type
_entity.pdbx_description
1 polymer ?
#
loop_
_entity_poly.entity_id
_entity_poly.type
_entity_poly.pdbx_seq_one_letter_code
_entity_poly.pdbx_strand_id
1 'polypeptide(L)' 'MDKVTCIAYLLYKSSKNQDIKEKAILLLNGDVSIRDLKRNASIQANVVIAESLLKKNQIDKDQVQLFAEQFMYLEV' A
#
# COMPACT_ATOMS: atom_id res chain seq x y z
N MET A 1 -8.99 9.52 2.58
CA MET A 1 -8.08 8.53 1.99
C MET A 1 -8.87 7.37 1.42
N ASP A 2 -8.62 7.04 0.17
CA ASP A 2 -9.26 5.94 -0.54
C ASP A 2 -8.67 4.58 -0.11
N LYS A 3 -9.35 3.50 -0.53
CA LYS A 3 -8.99 2.13 -0.19
C LYS A 3 -7.59 1.73 -0.68
N VAL A 4 -7.19 2.17 -1.88
CA VAL A 4 -5.91 1.80 -2.49
C VAL A 4 -4.78 2.42 -1.68
N THR A 5 -4.89 3.70 -1.36
CA THR A 5 -3.89 4.40 -0.56
C THR A 5 -3.71 3.80 0.83
N CYS A 6 -4.82 3.40 1.48
CA CYS A 6 -4.75 2.68 2.75
C CYS A 6 -4.04 1.33 2.63
N ILE A 7 -4.28 0.56 1.56
CA ILE A 7 -3.60 -0.73 1.33
C ILE A 7 -2.12 -0.52 1.03
N ALA A 8 -1.76 0.48 0.22
CA ALA A 8 -0.39 0.86 -0.06
C ALA A 8 0.36 1.19 1.25
N TYR A 9 -0.21 2.04 2.11
CA TYR A 9 0.38 2.34 3.41
C TYR A 9 0.60 1.08 4.26
N LEU A 10 -0.39 0.20 4.35
CA LEU A 10 -0.29 -1.02 5.15
C LEU A 10 0.79 -1.97 4.62
N LEU A 11 0.94 -2.08 3.29
CA LEU A 11 2.02 -2.84 2.67
C LEU A 11 3.40 -2.25 2.98
N TYR A 12 3.52 -0.92 2.87
CA TYR A 12 4.76 -0.20 3.12
C TYR A 12 5.22 -0.31 4.59
N LYS A 13 4.29 -0.11 5.53
CA LYS A 13 4.57 -0.15 6.98
C LYS A 13 4.88 -1.55 7.48
N SER A 14 4.17 -2.56 7.00
CA SER A 14 4.23 -3.91 7.56
C SER A 14 5.46 -4.69 7.10
N SER A 15 6.16 -4.21 6.07
CA SER A 15 7.29 -4.92 5.46
C SER A 15 8.62 -4.24 5.73
N LYS A 16 9.65 -5.05 6.03
CA LYS A 16 11.06 -4.64 6.00
C LYS A 16 11.71 -4.90 4.64
N ASN A 17 11.03 -5.61 3.74
CA ASN A 17 11.53 -5.92 2.40
C ASN A 17 11.35 -4.71 1.49
N GLN A 18 12.46 -4.27 0.89
CA GLN A 18 12.51 -3.13 -0.01
C GLN A 18 11.61 -3.31 -1.25
N ASP A 19 11.57 -4.51 -1.83
CA ASP A 19 10.70 -4.80 -2.99
C ASP A 19 9.22 -4.57 -2.66
N ILE A 20 8.77 -5.00 -1.47
CA ILE A 20 7.37 -4.80 -1.04
C ILE A 20 7.07 -3.31 -0.83
N LYS A 21 8.03 -2.55 -0.28
CA LYS A 21 7.89 -1.10 -0.11
C LYS A 21 7.80 -0.38 -1.44
N GLU A 22 8.62 -0.75 -2.41
CA GLU A 22 8.57 -0.21 -3.76
C GLU A 22 7.24 -0.55 -4.44
N LYS A 23 6.78 -1.80 -4.35
CA LYS A 23 5.45 -2.19 -4.85
C LYS A 23 4.30 -1.44 -4.18
N ALA A 24 4.43 -1.10 -2.91
CA ALA A 24 3.46 -0.28 -2.20
C ALA A 24 3.42 1.16 -2.73
N ILE A 25 4.58 1.75 -3.03
CA ILE A 25 4.67 3.09 -3.62
C ILE A 25 4.14 3.09 -5.05
N LEU A 26 4.45 2.06 -5.86
CA LEU A 26 3.87 1.89 -7.19
C LEU A 26 2.34 1.73 -7.13
N LEU A 27 1.81 1.05 -6.11
CA LEU A 27 0.37 0.94 -5.89
C LEU A 27 -0.26 2.29 -5.53
N LEU A 28 0.40 3.08 -4.67
CA LEU A 28 -0.04 4.42 -4.29
C LEU A 28 -0.18 5.33 -5.52
N ASN A 29 0.82 5.29 -6.41
CA ASN A 29 0.87 6.12 -7.60
C ASN A 29 0.04 5.58 -8.78
N GLY A 30 -0.54 4.39 -8.64
CA GLY A 30 -1.38 3.79 -9.68
C GLY A 30 -0.61 3.06 -10.79
N ASP A 31 0.71 2.93 -10.67
CA ASP A 31 1.57 2.19 -11.63
C ASP A 31 1.26 0.69 -11.65
N VAL A 32 0.79 0.15 -10.52
CA VAL A 32 0.31 -1.23 -10.40
C VAL A 32 -1.03 -1.28 -9.71
N SER A 33 -1.88 -2.22 -10.10
CA SER A 33 -3.16 -2.43 -9.41
C SER A 33 -3.03 -3.48 -8.31
N ILE A 34 -3.99 -3.48 -7.37
CA ILE A 34 -4.14 -4.55 -6.37
C ILE A 34 -4.25 -5.93 -7.05
N ARG A 35 -4.89 -6.00 -8.23
CA ARG A 35 -5.02 -7.25 -9.00
C ARG A 35 -3.67 -7.75 -9.49
N ASP A 36 -2.79 -6.86 -9.94
CA ASP A 36 -1.44 -7.21 -10.40
C ASP A 36 -0.59 -7.72 -9.23
N LEU A 37 -0.64 -7.03 -8.09
CA LEU A 37 0.07 -7.46 -6.88
C LEU A 37 -0.40 -8.82 -6.37
N LYS A 38 -1.71 -9.11 -6.44
CA LYS A 38 -2.24 -10.43 -6.05
C LYS A 38 -1.82 -11.58 -6.95
N ARG A 39 -1.40 -11.31 -8.18
CA ARG A 39 -0.85 -12.32 -9.10
C ARG A 39 0.61 -12.65 -8.82
N ASN A 40 1.31 -11.78 -8.09
CA ASN A 40 2.69 -12.01 -7.70
C ASN A 40 2.73 -12.81 -6.39
N ALA A 41 3.18 -14.07 -6.48
CA ALA A 41 3.23 -15.00 -5.35
C ALA A 41 4.05 -14.47 -4.15
N SER A 42 5.08 -13.66 -4.41
CA SER A 42 5.97 -13.12 -3.37
C SER A 42 5.30 -12.03 -2.53
N ILE A 43 4.28 -11.34 -3.05
CA ILE A 43 3.60 -10.23 -2.36
C ILE A 43 2.13 -10.52 -2.03
N GLN A 44 1.52 -11.53 -2.68
CA GLN A 44 0.11 -11.89 -2.52
C GLN A 44 -0.31 -12.00 -1.05
N ALA A 45 0.46 -12.70 -0.22
CA ALA A 45 0.16 -12.87 1.20
C ALA A 45 0.08 -11.52 1.94
N ASN A 46 1.02 -10.62 1.66
CA ASN A 46 1.06 -9.28 2.25
C ASN A 46 -0.16 -8.44 1.84
N VAL A 47 -0.58 -8.55 0.58
CA VAL A 47 -1.79 -7.85 0.08
C VAL A 47 -3.05 -8.34 0.79
N VAL A 48 -3.20 -9.66 0.97
CA VAL A 48 -4.34 -10.25 1.69
C VAL A 48 -4.37 -9.82 3.15
N ILE A 49 -3.21 -9.76 3.81
CA ILE A 49 -3.08 -9.27 5.19
C ILE A 49 -3.47 -7.79 5.26
N ALA A 50 -2.96 -6.94 4.35
CA ALA A 50 -3.29 -5.51 4.31
C ALA A 50 -4.79 -5.27 4.11
N GLU A 51 -5.46 -6.01 3.21
CA GLU A 51 -6.91 -5.93 3.05
C GLU A 51 -7.67 -6.32 4.31
N SER A 52 -7.17 -7.34 5.02
CA SER A 52 -7.78 -7.81 6.27
C SER A 52 -7.63 -6.80 7.41
N LEU A 53 -6.47 -6.14 7.51
CA LEU A 53 -6.23 -5.05 8.47
C LEU A 53 -7.12 -3.85 8.18
N LEU A 54 -7.28 -3.48 6.90
CA LEU A 54 -8.18 -2.41 6.51
C LEU A 54 -9.64 -2.71 6.86
N LYS A 55 -10.10 -3.96 6.64
CA LYS A 55 -11.46 -4.40 7.04
C LYS A 55 -11.70 -4.33 8.54
N LYS A 56 -10.66 -4.54 9.35
CA LYS A 56 -10.70 -4.40 10.82
C LYS A 56 -10.64 -2.95 11.28
N ASN A 57 -10.58 -1.99 10.36
CA ASN A 57 -10.46 -0.55 10.60
C ASN A 57 -9.25 -0.19 11.49
N GLN A 58 -8.19 -1.01 11.45
CA GLN A 58 -6.95 -0.80 12.20
C GLN A 58 -5.98 0.03 11.36
N ILE A 59 -6.36 1.27 11.05
CA ILE A 59 -5.51 2.17 10.28
C ILE A 59 -5.58 3.59 10.82
N ASP A 60 -4.41 4.17 11.03
CA ASP A 60 -4.25 5.56 11.43
C ASP A 60 -4.28 6.42 10.15
N LYS A 61 -5.33 7.23 10.00
CA LYS A 61 -5.54 8.03 8.78
C LYS A 61 -4.52 9.15 8.64
N ASP A 62 -4.00 9.69 9.74
CA ASP A 62 -3.00 10.76 9.71
C ASP A 62 -1.68 10.20 9.18
N GLN A 63 -1.33 8.98 9.59
CA GLN A 63 -0.17 8.27 9.05
C GLN A 63 -0.31 7.90 7.57
N VAL A 64 -1.53 7.55 7.15
CA VAL A 64 -1.83 7.28 5.73
C VAL A 64 -1.68 8.57 4.91
N GLN A 65 -2.11 9.72 5.46
CA GLN A 65 -1.93 11.02 4.83
C GLN A 65 -0.45 11.38 4.68
N LEU A 66 0.34 11.30 5.75
CA LEU A 66 1.78 11.56 5.69
C LEU A 66 2.50 10.65 4.67
N PHE A 67 2.10 9.38 4.60
CA PHE A 67 2.63 8.46 3.61
C PHE A 67 2.32 8.90 2.17
N ALA A 68 1.08 9.32 1.90
CA ALA A 68 0.72 9.80 0.58
C ALA A 68 1.45 11.10 0.23
N GLU A 69 1.52 12.06 1.16
CA GLU A 69 2.27 13.30 0.97
C GLU A 69 3.76 13.06 0.70
N GLN A 70 4.33 12.01 1.28
CA GLN A 70 5.74 11.67 1.11
C GLN A 70 6.05 10.98 -0.23
N PHE A 71 5.17 10.11 -0.73
CA PHE A 71 5.47 9.18 -1.83
C PHE A 71 4.59 9.32 -3.06
N MET A 72 3.51 10.09 -2.97
CA MET A 72 2.68 10.39 -4.13
C MET A 72 3.43 11.41 -4.98
N TYR A 73 3.63 11.10 -6.26
CA TYR A 73 4.28 12.04 -7.17
C TYR A 73 3.41 13.29 -7.28
N LEU A 74 3.94 14.44 -6.87
CA LEU A 74 3.37 15.73 -7.26
C LEU A 74 3.68 15.89 -8.75
N GLU A 75 2.66 15.81 -9.62
CA GLU A 75 2.78 16.36 -10.96
C GLU A 75 3.12 17.85 -10.81
N VAL A 76 4.31 18.25 -11.26
CA VAL A 76 4.78 19.65 -11.32
C VAL A 76 4.20 20.32 -12.57
#